data_AF-A0A520W4T0-F1
#
_entry.id   AF-A0A520W4T0-F1
#
_cell.length_a   1.000
_cell.length_b   1.000
_cell.length_c   1.000
_cell.angle_alpha   90.00
_cell.angle_beta   90.00
_cell.angle_gamma   90.00
#
_symmetry.space_group_name_H-M   'P 1'
#
loop_
_entity.id
_entity.type
_entity.pdbx_description
1 polymer ?
#
loop_
_entity_poly.entity_id
_entity_poly.type
_entity_poly.pdbx_seq_one_letter_code
_entity_poly.pdbx_strand_id
1 'polypeptide(L)'
;MSSSSAPSSVASRLEEGIPAPAPPRAKSKKTWWSWGLLVPVLVFFILMNVIPTIWMLGLSFYNYTLTSSGDPRFIGIDNYTQLAGAGPLWLSLGRTFTFMVLAVAIQTVLGAVVGYLFWKSNKVPGRRLALTLLFTPMILTPLSSGLFWRLMLDPVFGVINYFGELIGLEKIDFTTDATLAFPAVLVVDSWMWIPFMALMTLAALGSVPKAELEAAQ
;
A
#
# COMPACT_ATOMS: atom_id res chain seq x y z
N MET A 1 -63.72 50.38 -39.73
CA MET A 1 -64.69 49.49 -39.05
C MET A 1 -64.00 48.16 -38.82
N SER A 2 -64.11 47.67 -37.58
CA SER A 2 -63.48 46.48 -37.03
C SER A 2 -64.10 45.19 -37.56
N SER A 3 -63.27 44.18 -37.84
CA SER A 3 -63.60 42.75 -37.66
C SER A 3 -62.27 41.97 -37.66
N SER A 4 -61.63 41.79 -36.50
CA SER A 4 -61.81 40.62 -35.62
C SER A 4 -61.54 39.28 -36.33
N SER A 5 -60.27 38.93 -36.49
CA SER A 5 -59.83 37.54 -36.61
C SER A 5 -59.13 37.15 -35.31
N ALA A 6 -59.69 36.17 -34.61
CA ALA A 6 -59.09 35.57 -33.43
C ALA A 6 -57.70 34.99 -33.78
N PRO A 7 -56.68 35.11 -32.93
CA PRO A 7 -55.41 34.45 -33.18
C PRO A 7 -55.58 32.94 -33.01
N SER A 8 -55.51 32.22 -34.12
CA SER A 8 -55.43 30.76 -34.28
C SER A 8 -54.18 30.12 -33.65
N SER A 9 -53.44 30.85 -32.80
CA SER A 9 -52.16 30.42 -32.23
C SER A 9 -52.27 29.66 -30.92
N VAL A 10 -53.46 29.59 -30.31
CA VAL A 10 -53.66 28.90 -29.02
C VAL A 10 -53.97 27.41 -29.23
N ALA A 11 -54.66 27.05 -30.33
CA ALA A 11 -54.98 25.65 -30.63
C ALA A 11 -53.74 24.85 -31.09
N SER A 12 -52.75 25.49 -31.71
CA SER A 12 -51.55 24.80 -32.19
C SER A 12 -50.51 24.50 -31.10
N ARG A 13 -50.64 25.08 -29.90
CA ARG A 13 -49.71 24.85 -28.77
C ARG A 13 -50.11 23.69 -27.87
N LEU A 14 -51.33 23.16 -28.02
CA LEU A 14 -51.82 22.03 -27.23
C LEU A 14 -51.55 20.68 -27.92
N GLU A 15 -51.17 20.69 -29.20
CA GLU A 15 -50.76 19.50 -29.97
C GLU A 15 -49.23 19.34 -30.06
N GLU A 16 -48.44 20.26 -29.49
CA GLU A 16 -47.00 20.08 -29.27
C GLU A 16 -46.75 19.10 -28.12
N GLY A 17 -47.07 17.84 -28.42
CA GLY A 17 -46.45 16.62 -27.96
C GLY A 17 -46.10 16.55 -26.48
N ILE A 18 -46.97 15.90 -25.70
CA ILE A 18 -46.53 15.18 -24.51
C ILE A 18 -45.29 14.36 -24.92
N PRO A 19 -44.09 14.62 -24.34
CA PRO A 19 -42.91 13.86 -24.71
C PRO A 19 -43.21 12.38 -24.47
N ALA A 20 -43.06 11.56 -25.51
CA ALA A 20 -43.30 10.13 -25.43
C ALA A 20 -42.55 9.56 -24.21
N PRO A 21 -43.16 8.67 -23.42
CA PRO A 21 -42.49 8.10 -22.26
C PRO A 21 -41.16 7.48 -22.70
N ALA A 22 -40.07 7.88 -22.03
CA ALA A 22 -38.74 7.39 -22.35
C ALA A 22 -38.76 5.85 -22.39
N PRO A 23 -38.12 5.22 -23.39
CA PRO A 23 -38.16 3.76 -23.51
C PRO A 23 -37.65 3.14 -22.19
N PRO A 24 -38.26 2.04 -21.72
CA PRO A 24 -37.81 1.39 -20.50
C PRO A 24 -36.34 1.06 -20.65
N ARG A 25 -35.48 1.59 -19.76
CA ARG A 25 -34.05 1.25 -19.68
C ARG A 25 -33.96 -0.27 -19.69
N ALA A 26 -33.53 -0.85 -20.81
CA ALA A 26 -33.34 -2.28 -20.93
C ALA A 26 -32.45 -2.70 -19.76
N LYS A 27 -33.01 -3.49 -18.81
CA LYS A 27 -32.23 -4.04 -17.72
C LYS A 27 -31.11 -4.85 -18.36
N SER A 28 -29.94 -4.24 -18.29
CA SER A 28 -28.74 -4.64 -18.99
C SER A 28 -28.50 -6.14 -18.81
N LYS A 29 -28.62 -6.92 -19.89
CA LYS A 29 -28.13 -8.31 -19.98
C LYS A 29 -26.61 -8.43 -19.76
N LYS A 30 -25.93 -7.35 -19.34
CA LYS A 30 -24.49 -7.26 -19.10
C LYS A 30 -24.07 -7.82 -17.73
N THR A 31 -25.02 -8.03 -16.81
CA THR A 31 -24.68 -8.51 -15.45
C THR A 31 -24.13 -9.93 -15.48
N TRP A 32 -24.74 -10.90 -16.18
CA TRP A 32 -24.27 -12.30 -16.17
C TRP A 32 -22.86 -12.50 -16.76
N TRP A 33 -22.46 -11.68 -17.75
CA TRP A 33 -21.12 -11.71 -18.35
C TRP A 33 -20.08 -11.12 -17.41
N SER A 34 -20.44 -10.08 -16.66
CA SER A 34 -19.60 -9.54 -15.58
C SER A 34 -19.40 -10.54 -14.44
N TRP A 35 -20.43 -11.31 -14.06
CA TRP A 35 -20.29 -12.38 -13.08
C TRP A 35 -19.46 -13.55 -13.64
N GLY A 36 -19.64 -13.92 -14.91
CA GLY A 36 -18.87 -14.97 -15.57
C GLY A 36 -17.35 -14.69 -15.60
N LEU A 37 -16.94 -13.42 -15.72
CA LEU A 37 -15.53 -13.02 -15.64
C LEU A 37 -14.97 -13.01 -14.21
N LEU A 38 -15.81 -12.81 -13.20
CA LEU A 38 -15.40 -12.82 -11.79
C LEU A 38 -15.27 -14.24 -11.22
N VAL A 39 -16.05 -15.20 -11.73
CA VAL A 39 -16.09 -16.57 -11.21
C VAL A 39 -14.69 -17.24 -11.16
N PRO A 40 -13.85 -17.23 -12.22
CA PRO A 40 -12.53 -17.86 -12.16
C PRO A 40 -11.60 -17.25 -11.10
N VAL A 41 -11.66 -15.92 -10.95
CA VAL A 41 -10.87 -15.18 -9.94
C VAL A 41 -11.33 -15.54 -8.53
N LEU A 42 -12.65 -15.58 -8.31
CA LEU A 42 -13.22 -15.95 -7.01
C LEU A 42 -12.94 -17.41 -6.66
N VAL A 43 -13.06 -18.32 -7.63
CA VAL A 43 -12.72 -19.74 -7.44
C VAL A 43 -11.25 -19.88 -7.06
N PHE A 44 -10.35 -19.25 -7.81
CA PHE A 44 -8.92 -19.27 -7.49
C PHE A 44 -8.64 -18.68 -6.10
N PHE A 45 -9.22 -17.53 -5.76
CA PHE A 45 -9.06 -16.89 -4.46
C PHE A 45 -9.54 -17.80 -3.32
N ILE A 46 -10.71 -18.41 -3.45
CA ILE A 46 -11.28 -19.31 -2.45
C ILE A 46 -10.38 -20.54 -2.26
N LEU A 47 -10.02 -21.20 -3.36
CA LEU A 47 -9.22 -22.43 -3.32
C LEU A 47 -7.82 -22.19 -2.73
N MET A 48 -7.16 -21.10 -3.13
CA MET A 48 -5.76 -20.85 -2.78
C MET A 48 -5.57 -20.02 -1.50
N ASN A 49 -6.58 -19.26 -1.05
CA ASN A 49 -6.48 -18.45 0.17
C ASN A 49 -7.48 -18.91 1.24
N VAL A 50 -8.77 -18.90 0.92
CA VAL A 50 -9.82 -19.12 1.93
C VAL A 50 -9.76 -20.52 2.51
N ILE A 51 -9.66 -21.55 1.67
CA ILE A 51 -9.57 -22.95 2.13
C ILE A 51 -8.35 -23.18 3.04
N PRO A 52 -7.10 -22.86 2.65
CA PRO A 52 -5.95 -23.09 3.53
C PRO A 52 -6.00 -22.21 4.79
N THR A 53 -6.55 -21.00 4.73
CA THR A 53 -6.74 -20.18 5.94
C THR A 53 -7.72 -20.83 6.91
N ILE A 54 -8.88 -21.30 6.44
CA ILE A 54 -9.84 -22.01 7.30
C ILE A 54 -9.22 -23.30 7.86
N TRP A 55 -8.45 -24.02 7.05
CA TRP A 55 -7.74 -25.21 7.50
C TRP A 55 -6.71 -24.89 8.59
N MET A 56 -5.91 -23.84 8.42
CA MET A 56 -4.94 -23.38 9.43
C MET A 56 -5.63 -22.90 10.71
N LEU A 57 -6.77 -22.22 10.60
CA LEU A 57 -7.61 -21.85 11.74
C LEU A 57 -8.21 -23.08 12.43
N GLY A 58 -8.52 -24.15 11.68
CA GLY A 58 -8.91 -25.42 12.28
C GLY A 58 -7.75 -26.03 13.06
N LEU A 59 -6.56 -26.10 12.45
CA LEU A 59 -5.35 -26.64 13.06
C LEU A 59 -4.89 -25.88 14.31
N SER A 60 -5.19 -24.58 14.44
CA SER A 60 -4.82 -23.81 15.63
C SER A 60 -5.55 -24.26 16.91
N PHE A 61 -6.61 -25.07 16.81
CA PHE A 61 -7.24 -25.73 17.96
C PHE A 61 -6.68 -27.13 18.28
N TYR A 62 -5.71 -27.60 17.49
CA TYR A 62 -5.07 -28.89 17.67
C TYR A 62 -3.62 -28.71 18.13
N ASN A 63 -3.12 -29.68 18.88
CA ASN A 63 -1.70 -29.87 19.08
C ASN A 63 -1.16 -30.62 17.86
N TYR A 64 -0.72 -29.84 16.87
CA TYR A 64 -0.22 -30.36 15.60
C TYR A 64 1.22 -29.91 15.39
N THR A 65 2.13 -30.88 15.25
CA THR A 65 3.53 -30.64 14.95
C THR A 65 3.91 -31.42 13.70
N LEU A 66 4.39 -30.74 12.66
CA LEU A 66 4.77 -31.34 11.37
C LEU A 66 5.82 -32.46 11.49
N THR A 67 6.65 -32.42 12.53
CA THR A 67 7.75 -33.35 12.79
C THR A 67 7.43 -34.42 13.83
N SER A 68 6.25 -34.38 14.46
CA SER A 68 5.87 -35.36 15.47
C SER A 68 5.04 -36.47 14.85
N SER A 69 5.38 -37.72 15.15
CA SER A 69 4.66 -38.92 14.67
C SER A 69 3.31 -39.16 15.38
N GLY A 70 2.89 -38.26 16.26
CA GLY A 70 1.63 -38.38 17.00
C GLY A 70 0.43 -37.87 16.21
N ASP A 71 -0.73 -38.51 16.39
CA ASP A 71 -1.98 -38.04 15.81
C ASP A 71 -2.33 -36.62 16.33
N PRO A 72 -2.89 -35.73 15.48
CA PRO A 72 -3.33 -34.41 15.89
C PRO A 72 -4.35 -34.51 17.04
N ARG A 73 -4.02 -33.96 18.20
CA ARG A 73 -4.95 -33.97 19.36
C ARG A 73 -5.69 -32.65 19.44
N PHE A 74 -7.02 -32.70 19.50
CA PHE A 74 -7.82 -31.50 19.74
C PHE A 74 -7.60 -31.01 21.18
N ILE A 75 -7.11 -29.78 21.31
CA ILE A 75 -6.80 -29.15 22.60
C ILE A 75 -7.65 -27.89 22.86
N GLY A 76 -8.64 -27.64 22.00
CA GLY A 76 -9.52 -26.47 22.12
C GLY A 76 -8.72 -25.18 22.04
N ILE A 77 -8.90 -24.28 23.00
CA ILE A 77 -8.28 -22.94 23.00
C ILE A 77 -6.91 -22.88 23.71
N ASP A 78 -6.34 -24.01 24.08
CA ASP A 78 -5.14 -24.05 24.95
C ASP A 78 -3.91 -23.40 24.29
N ASN A 79 -3.77 -23.49 22.97
CA ASN A 79 -2.74 -22.74 22.23
C ASN A 79 -2.84 -21.23 22.46
N TYR A 80 -4.06 -20.69 22.55
CA TYR A 80 -4.30 -19.26 22.73
C TYR A 80 -4.04 -18.81 24.17
N THR A 81 -4.40 -19.62 25.17
CA THR A 81 -4.12 -19.32 26.59
C THR A 81 -2.63 -19.36 26.87
N GLN A 82 -1.91 -20.34 26.32
CA GLN A 82 -0.45 -20.43 26.40
C GLN A 82 0.22 -19.21 25.74
N LEU A 83 -0.23 -18.82 24.54
CA LEU A 83 0.26 -17.64 23.84
C LEU A 83 -0.02 -16.34 24.60
N ALA A 84 -1.22 -16.18 25.16
CA ALA A 84 -1.61 -14.99 25.93
C ALA A 84 -0.79 -14.83 27.22
N GLY A 85 -0.40 -15.95 27.86
CA GLY A 85 0.48 -15.94 29.02
C GLY A 85 1.98 -15.80 28.69
N ALA A 86 2.36 -15.95 27.42
CA ALA A 86 3.76 -15.95 27.01
C ALA A 86 4.31 -14.51 26.89
N GLY A 87 5.17 -14.11 27.82
CA GLY A 87 5.90 -12.83 27.78
C GLY A 87 6.61 -12.54 26.44
N PRO A 88 7.27 -13.52 25.78
CA PRO A 88 7.93 -13.29 24.49
C PRO A 88 6.98 -12.86 23.36
N LEU A 89 5.71 -13.29 23.37
CA LEU A 89 4.73 -12.89 22.35
C LEU A 89 4.48 -11.38 22.40
N TRP A 90 4.16 -10.85 23.59
CA TRP A 90 3.86 -9.44 23.78
C TRP A 90 5.07 -8.54 23.49
N LEU A 91 6.28 -8.99 23.86
CA LEU A 91 7.53 -8.32 23.49
C LEU A 91 7.73 -8.27 21.97
N SER A 92 7.45 -9.37 21.26
CA SER A 92 7.60 -9.44 19.81
C SER A 92 6.55 -8.59 19.11
N LEU A 93 5.29 -8.67 19.51
CA LEU A 93 4.20 -7.82 19.01
C LEU A 93 4.48 -6.34 19.24
N GLY A 94 4.95 -5.97 20.43
CA GLY A 94 5.33 -4.60 20.75
C GLY A 94 6.46 -4.08 19.86
N ARG A 95 7.48 -4.90 19.59
CA ARG A 95 8.58 -4.56 18.67
C ARG A 95 8.08 -4.39 17.23
N THR A 96 7.25 -5.30 16.72
CA THR A 96 6.67 -5.20 15.37
C THR A 96 5.78 -3.97 15.24
N PHE A 97 4.94 -3.70 16.24
CA PHE A 97 4.08 -2.52 16.24
C PHE A 97 4.88 -1.22 16.28
N THR A 98 5.89 -1.15 17.16
CA THR A 98 6.81 0.00 17.23
C THR A 98 7.54 0.20 15.91
N PHE A 99 8.03 -0.89 15.30
CA PHE A 99 8.67 -0.85 13.98
C PHE A 99 7.71 -0.30 12.93
N MET A 100 6.50 -0.85 12.83
CA MET A 100 5.49 -0.41 11.87
C MET A 100 5.15 1.07 12.01
N VAL A 101 4.88 1.54 13.22
CA VAL A 101 4.51 2.94 13.46
C VAL A 101 5.64 3.89 13.08
N LEU A 102 6.87 3.57 13.50
CA LEU A 102 8.04 4.39 13.17
C LEU A 102 8.34 4.37 11.67
N ALA A 103 8.30 3.20 11.04
CA ALA A 103 8.57 3.02 9.62
C ALA A 103 7.57 3.82 8.79
N VAL A 104 6.27 3.64 9.02
CA VAL A 104 5.22 4.33 8.29
C VAL A 104 5.30 5.85 8.51
N ALA A 105 5.54 6.30 9.74
CA ALA A 105 5.68 7.73 10.03
C ALA A 105 6.86 8.35 9.28
N ILE A 106 8.05 7.74 9.36
CA ILE A 106 9.27 8.21 8.68
C ILE A 106 9.07 8.20 7.16
N GLN A 107 8.56 7.09 6.61
CA GLN A 107 8.32 6.93 5.18
C GLN A 107 7.32 7.94 4.65
N THR A 108 6.24 8.18 5.39
CA THR A 108 5.19 9.14 5.00
C THR A 108 5.74 10.56 5.02
N VAL A 109 6.42 10.95 6.10
CA VAL A 109 6.97 12.31 6.24
C VAL A 109 8.05 12.57 5.19
N LEU A 110 9.06 11.70 5.12
CA LEU A 110 10.16 11.87 4.16
C LEU A 110 9.68 11.72 2.72
N GLY A 111 8.79 10.76 2.44
CA GLY A 111 8.16 10.60 1.14
C GLY A 111 7.36 11.83 0.73
N ALA A 112 6.57 12.41 1.64
CA ALA A 112 5.82 13.64 1.36
C ALA A 112 6.75 14.83 1.07
N VAL A 113 7.81 15.01 1.86
CA VAL A 113 8.82 16.05 1.64
C VAL A 113 9.48 15.89 0.27
N VAL A 114 9.93 14.68 -0.05
CA VAL A 114 10.55 14.38 -1.34
C VAL A 114 9.56 14.60 -2.49
N GLY A 115 8.33 14.09 -2.37
CA GLY A 115 7.28 14.25 -3.37
C GLY A 115 6.94 15.71 -3.63
N TYR A 116 6.79 16.52 -2.58
CA TYR A 116 6.57 17.96 -2.68
C TYR A 116 7.74 18.69 -3.35
N LEU A 117 8.99 18.35 -3.00
CA LEU A 117 10.18 18.93 -3.62
C LEU A 117 10.22 18.66 -5.13
N PHE A 118 9.88 17.43 -5.54
CA PHE A 118 9.81 17.05 -6.95
C PHE A 118 8.61 17.64 -7.69
N TRP A 119 7.50 17.92 -7.01
CA TRP A 119 6.34 18.60 -7.58
C TRP A 119 6.69 20.05 -7.96
N LYS A 120 7.34 20.79 -7.05
CA LYS A 120 7.76 22.18 -7.29
C LYS A 120 8.87 22.30 -8.33
N SER A 121 9.74 21.30 -8.42
CA SER A 121 10.95 21.30 -9.28
C SER A 121 10.67 20.94 -10.75
N ASN A 122 9.49 21.27 -11.29
CA ASN A 122 9.02 20.82 -12.60
C ASN A 122 9.96 21.21 -13.78
N LYS A 123 10.81 22.23 -13.58
CA LYS A 123 11.74 22.80 -14.58
C LYS A 123 13.23 22.49 -14.34
N VAL A 124 13.58 21.68 -13.34
CA VAL A 124 14.99 21.44 -12.97
C VAL A 124 15.62 20.42 -13.93
N PRO A 125 16.78 20.71 -14.54
CA PRO A 125 17.50 19.76 -15.38
C PRO A 125 17.95 18.55 -14.55
N GLY A 126 17.80 17.34 -15.09
CA GLY A 126 18.16 16.09 -14.38
C GLY A 126 17.07 15.48 -13.51
N ARG A 127 15.88 16.11 -13.41
CA ARG A 127 14.75 15.58 -12.65
C ARG A 127 14.41 14.12 -12.98
N ARG A 128 14.42 13.75 -14.26
CA ARG A 128 14.10 12.39 -14.70
C ARG A 128 15.11 11.39 -14.15
N LEU A 129 16.40 11.71 -14.18
CA LEU A 129 17.46 10.86 -13.63
C LEU A 129 17.32 10.73 -12.11
N ALA A 130 17.06 11.83 -11.41
CA ALA A 130 16.88 11.82 -9.96
C ALA A 130 15.67 10.98 -9.53
N LEU A 131 14.54 11.08 -10.23
CA LEU A 131 13.38 10.20 -9.99
C LEU A 131 13.72 8.74 -10.29
N THR A 132 14.39 8.44 -11.40
CA THR A 132 14.81 7.06 -11.70
C THR A 132 15.64 6.48 -10.56
N LEU A 133 16.67 7.20 -10.10
CA LEU A 133 17.53 6.76 -8.99
C LEU A 133 16.75 6.60 -7.69
N LEU A 134 15.83 7.52 -7.39
CA LEU A 134 14.95 7.45 -6.22
C LEU A 134 14.05 6.21 -6.26
N PHE A 135 13.51 5.83 -7.43
CA PHE A 135 12.59 4.70 -7.57
C PHE A 135 13.28 3.34 -7.69
N THR A 136 14.56 3.30 -8.08
CA THR A 136 15.37 2.08 -8.18
C THR A 136 15.18 1.10 -7.00
N PRO A 137 15.32 1.51 -5.72
CA PRO A 137 15.24 0.58 -4.59
C PRO A 137 13.91 -0.17 -4.47
N MET A 138 12.79 0.45 -4.85
CA MET A 138 11.46 -0.16 -4.75
C MET A 138 11.27 -1.30 -5.78
N ILE A 139 12.03 -1.27 -6.87
CA ILE A 139 11.94 -2.28 -7.95
C ILE A 139 12.81 -3.50 -7.62
N LEU A 140 13.82 -3.34 -6.76
CA LEU A 140 14.68 -4.43 -6.33
C LEU A 140 13.91 -5.43 -5.45
N THR A 141 14.26 -6.71 -5.58
CA THR A 141 13.64 -7.72 -4.73
C THR A 141 14.06 -7.49 -3.26
N PRO A 142 13.16 -7.68 -2.27
CA PRO A 142 13.49 -7.44 -0.87
C PRO A 142 14.71 -8.24 -0.38
N LEU A 143 14.87 -9.47 -0.88
CA LEU A 143 16.03 -10.31 -0.54
C LEU A 143 17.34 -9.71 -1.06
N SER A 144 17.36 -9.24 -2.30
CA SER A 144 18.56 -8.60 -2.88
C SER A 144 18.91 -7.30 -2.15
N SER A 145 17.92 -6.45 -1.87
CA SER A 145 18.12 -5.21 -1.10
C SER A 145 18.65 -5.48 0.30
N GLY A 146 18.10 -6.48 0.99
CA GLY A 146 18.55 -6.88 2.32
C GLY A 146 20.00 -7.39 2.32
N LEU A 147 20.38 -8.23 1.34
CA LEU A 147 21.76 -8.71 1.23
C LEU A 147 22.73 -7.58 0.88
N PHE A 148 22.36 -6.69 -0.02
CA PHE A 148 23.16 -5.52 -0.38
C PHE A 148 23.48 -4.65 0.84
N TRP A 149 22.46 -4.29 1.62
CA TRP A 149 22.65 -3.51 2.83
C TRP A 149 23.40 -4.27 3.92
N ARG A 150 23.19 -5.59 4.06
CA ARG A 150 23.97 -6.41 4.98
C ARG A 150 25.47 -6.36 4.67
N LEU A 151 25.86 -6.42 3.39
CA LEU A 151 27.26 -6.29 2.98
C LEU A 151 27.80 -4.88 3.21
N MET A 152 27.00 -3.85 2.99
CA MET A 152 27.40 -2.47 3.23
C MET A 152 27.60 -2.15 4.72
N LEU A 153 26.78 -2.75 5.57
CA LEU A 153 26.78 -2.59 7.03
C LEU A 153 27.75 -3.54 7.75
N ASP A 154 28.48 -4.38 7.00
CA ASP A 154 29.44 -5.33 7.57
C ASP A 154 30.54 -4.59 8.37
N PRO A 155 30.89 -5.07 9.58
CA PRO A 155 31.89 -4.41 10.43
C PRO A 155 33.33 -4.56 9.92
N VAL A 156 33.61 -5.57 9.09
CA VAL A 156 34.98 -5.89 8.65
C VAL A 156 35.32 -5.19 7.35
N PHE A 157 34.49 -5.34 6.33
CA PHE A 157 34.74 -4.81 4.98
C PHE A 157 33.61 -3.92 4.44
N GLY A 158 32.61 -3.60 5.26
CA GLY A 158 31.47 -2.79 4.86
C GLY A 158 31.86 -1.35 4.54
N VAL A 159 31.31 -0.83 3.45
CA VAL A 159 31.58 0.52 2.96
C VAL A 159 31.14 1.61 3.96
N ILE A 160 30.10 1.34 4.75
CA ILE A 160 29.60 2.31 5.74
C ILE A 160 30.63 2.52 6.85
N ASN A 161 31.19 1.43 7.38
CA ASN A 161 32.25 1.51 8.39
C ASN A 161 33.53 2.11 7.81
N TYR A 162 33.90 1.77 6.57
CA TYR A 162 35.06 2.37 5.89
C TYR A 162 34.98 3.90 5.83
N PHE A 163 33.82 4.46 5.45
CA PHE A 163 33.61 5.91 5.45
C PHE A 163 33.51 6.50 6.88
N GLY A 164 32.98 5.74 7.84
CA GLY A 164 32.99 6.14 9.25
C GLY A 164 34.41 6.30 9.80
N GLU A 165 35.30 5.36 9.52
CA GLU A 165 36.70 5.41 9.95
C GLU A 165 37.45 6.62 9.36
N LEU A 166 37.16 6.97 8.10
CA LEU A 166 37.76 8.14 7.43
C LEU A 166 37.45 9.46 8.16
N ILE A 167 36.31 9.55 8.85
CA ILE A 167 35.92 10.72 9.64
C ILE A 167 36.18 10.54 11.14
N GLY A 168 36.90 9.49 11.54
CA GLY A 168 37.34 9.22 12.91
C GLY A 168 36.33 8.48 13.79
N LEU A 169 35.31 7.84 13.22
CA LEU A 169 34.40 6.96 13.96
C LEU A 169 35.01 5.57 14.14
N GLU A 170 34.73 4.95 15.27
CA GLU A 170 35.06 3.53 15.50
C GLU A 170 34.16 2.62 14.66
N LYS A 171 34.61 1.39 14.43
CA LYS A 171 33.82 0.36 13.74
C LYS A 171 32.57 0.03 14.53
N ILE A 172 31.41 0.14 13.88
CA ILE A 172 30.11 -0.15 14.47
C ILE A 172 29.57 -1.46 13.88
N ASP A 173 29.16 -2.38 14.74
CA ASP A 173 28.44 -3.59 14.33
C ASP A 173 26.93 -3.33 14.30
N PHE A 174 26.46 -2.85 13.15
CA PHE A 174 25.03 -2.55 12.93
C PHE A 174 24.14 -3.80 12.90
N THR A 175 24.71 -4.99 12.70
CA THR A 175 23.93 -6.21 12.43
C THR A 175 23.84 -7.16 13.61
N THR A 176 24.89 -7.23 14.44
CA THR A 176 24.95 -8.13 15.60
C THR A 176 24.57 -7.41 16.89
N ASP A 177 24.78 -6.10 16.99
CA ASP A 177 24.34 -5.32 18.14
C ASP A 177 22.81 -5.20 18.14
N ALA A 178 22.17 -5.74 19.18
CA ALA A 178 20.72 -5.76 19.33
C ALA A 178 20.09 -4.35 19.42
N THR A 179 20.88 -3.33 19.82
CA THR A 179 20.43 -1.94 19.90
C THR A 179 20.47 -1.24 18.54
N LEU A 180 21.40 -1.62 17.68
CA LEU A 180 21.62 -1.00 16.36
C LEU A 180 20.95 -1.77 15.22
N ALA A 181 20.70 -3.07 15.39
CA ALA A 181 20.00 -3.87 14.39
C ALA A 181 18.60 -3.33 14.09
N PHE A 182 17.85 -2.90 15.11
CA PHE A 182 16.52 -2.33 14.94
C PHE A 182 16.52 -1.06 14.07
N PRO A 183 17.28 0.02 14.40
CA PRO A 183 17.33 1.21 13.56
C PRO A 183 17.98 0.94 12.20
N ALA A 184 18.93 0.01 12.08
CA ALA A 184 19.51 -0.36 10.79
C ALA A 184 18.44 -0.95 9.84
N VAL A 185 17.63 -1.90 10.31
CA VAL A 185 16.53 -2.46 9.52
C VAL A 185 15.49 -1.38 9.18
N LEU A 186 15.18 -0.49 10.11
CA LEU A 186 14.24 0.62 9.89
C LEU A 186 14.71 1.57 8.77
N VAL A 187 16.01 1.87 8.71
CA VAL A 187 16.61 2.70 7.66
C VAL A 187 16.52 2.00 6.31
N VAL A 188 16.85 0.71 6.25
CA VAL A 188 16.80 -0.07 5.01
C VAL A 188 15.37 -0.19 4.48
N ASP A 189 14.41 -0.49 5.35
CA ASP A 189 12.99 -0.55 5.01
C ASP A 189 12.48 0.82 4.52
N SER A 190 12.82 1.89 5.25
CA SER A 190 12.45 3.26 4.85
C SER A 190 13.04 3.64 3.49
N TRP A 191 14.29 3.30 3.22
CA TRP A 191 14.93 3.54 1.92
C TRP A 191 14.20 2.85 0.77
N MET A 192 13.63 1.66 1.00
CA MET A 192 12.84 0.94 -0.01
C MET A 192 11.45 1.55 -0.25
N TRP A 193 10.80 2.09 0.78
CA TRP A 193 9.39 2.50 0.73
C TRP A 193 9.14 4.01 0.65
N ILE A 194 10.10 4.86 1.01
CA ILE A 194 10.04 6.32 0.77
C ILE A 194 9.68 6.67 -0.69
N PRO A 195 10.22 5.99 -1.72
CA PRO A 195 9.87 6.30 -3.12
C PRO A 195 8.38 6.12 -3.40
N PHE A 196 7.77 5.06 -2.85
CA PHE A 196 6.34 4.82 -2.99
C PHE A 196 5.52 5.97 -2.38
N MET A 197 5.86 6.41 -1.17
CA MET A 197 5.19 7.53 -0.51
C MET A 197 5.37 8.85 -1.27
N ALA A 198 6.56 9.08 -1.85
CA ALA A 198 6.82 10.22 -2.72
C ALA A 198 5.98 10.18 -4.00
N LEU A 199 5.80 9.02 -4.62
CA LEU A 199 4.94 8.85 -5.79
C LEU A 199 3.47 9.11 -5.45
N MET A 200 2.99 8.59 -4.33
CA MET A 200 1.63 8.85 -3.87
C MET A 200 1.39 10.33 -3.62
N THR A 201 2.35 11.01 -2.99
CA THR A 201 2.29 12.47 -2.78
C THR A 201 2.28 13.23 -4.11
N LEU A 202 3.12 12.86 -5.07
CA LEU A 202 3.14 13.46 -6.40
C LEU A 202 1.81 13.28 -7.15
N ALA A 203 1.22 12.08 -7.07
CA ALA A 203 -0.08 11.78 -7.67
C ALA A 203 -1.20 12.59 -7.01
N ALA A 204 -1.20 12.66 -5.68
CA ALA A 204 -2.17 13.44 -4.91
C ALA A 204 -2.08 14.93 -5.25
N LEU A 205 -0.89 15.53 -5.20
CA LEU A 205 -0.66 16.94 -5.55
C LEU A 205 -0.97 17.24 -7.02
N GLY A 206 -0.71 16.28 -7.91
CA GLY A 206 -1.05 16.40 -9.33
C GLY A 206 -2.54 16.35 -9.64
N SER A 207 -3.35 15.76 -8.75
CA SER A 207 -4.80 15.66 -8.91
C SER A 207 -5.58 16.92 -8.50
N VAL A 208 -4.94 17.84 -7.75
CA VAL A 208 -5.58 19.07 -7.27
C VAL A 208 -5.77 20.07 -8.42
N PRO A 209 -6.98 20.57 -8.68
CA PRO A 209 -7.22 21.59 -9.69
C PRO A 209 -6.42 22.87 -9.40
N LYS A 210 -5.81 23.45 -10.45
CA LYS A 210 -5.00 24.68 -10.31
C LYS A 210 -5.77 25.84 -9.68
N ALA A 211 -7.07 25.94 -9.93
CA ALA A 211 -7.92 27.00 -9.39
C ALA A 211 -7.96 27.00 -7.85
N GLU A 212 -7.93 25.84 -7.20
CA GLU A 212 -7.90 25.73 -5.73
C GLU A 212 -6.53 26.15 -5.15
N LEU A 213 -5.45 25.88 -5.88
CA LEU A 213 -4.10 26.30 -5.49
C LEU A 213 -3.89 27.81 -5.67
N GLU A 214 -4.52 28.40 -6.68
CA GLU A 214 -4.50 29.85 -6.94
C GLU A 214 -5.41 30.62 -5.97
N ALA A 215 -6.53 30.04 -5.53
CA ALA A 215 -7.42 30.65 -4.53
C ALA A 215 -6.82 30.70 -3.11
N ALA A 216 -5.79 29.88 -2.83
CA ALA A 216 -5.09 29.84 -1.56
C ALA A 216 -3.84 30.75 -1.51
N GLN A 217 -3.47 31.37 -2.64
CA GLN A 217 -2.41 32.40 -2.71
C GLN A 217 -2.98 33.79 -2.41
#